data_AF-A0A0U3E956-F1
#
_entry.id   AF-A0A0U3E956-F1
#
_cell.length_a   1.000
_cell.length_b   1.000
_cell.length_c   1.000
_cell.angle_alpha   90.00
_cell.angle_beta   90.00
_cell.angle_gamma   90.00
#
_symmetry.space_group_name_H-M   'P 1'
#
loop_
_entity.id
_entity.type
_entity.pdbx_description
1 polymer ?
#
loop_
_entity_poly.entity_id
_entity_poly.type
_entity_poly.pdbx_seq_one_letter_code
_entity_poly.pdbx_strand_id
1 'polypeptide(L)' 'MRRKPFVACMNCKALLPRGTERCPYCGSTEITENWDGVVIIISEESELIGKTEYLKKPGRYAVEVSASE' A
#
# COMPACT_ATOMS: atom_id res chain seq x y z
N MET A 1 -6.04 21.40 -5.61
CA MET A 1 -5.16 20.43 -4.94
C MET A 1 -5.02 19.21 -5.84
N ARG A 2 -3.80 18.83 -6.27
CA ARG A 2 -3.61 17.62 -7.08
C ARG A 2 -3.90 16.39 -6.19
N ARG A 3 -4.92 15.61 -6.53
CA ARG A 3 -5.22 14.36 -5.82
C ARG A 3 -4.08 13.36 -6.05
N LYS A 4 -3.68 12.63 -5.01
CA LYS A 4 -2.68 11.55 -5.11
C LYS A 4 -3.20 10.49 -6.10
N PRO A 5 -2.37 9.95 -7.01
CA PRO A 5 -2.83 9.00 -8.04
C PRO A 5 -3.13 7.60 -7.48
N PHE A 6 -2.71 7.31 -6.25
CA PHE A 6 -2.89 6.02 -5.59
C PHE A 6 -3.81 6.14 -4.37
N VAL A 7 -4.40 5.00 -4.01
CA VAL A 7 -5.03 4.75 -2.72
C VAL A 7 -4.21 3.71 -1.97
N ALA A 8 -4.32 3.68 -0.64
CA ALA A 8 -3.61 2.69 0.17
C ALA A 8 -4.58 1.67 0.75
N CYS A 9 -4.19 0.40 0.78
CA CYS A 9 -4.89 -0.61 1.56
C CYS A 9 -4.56 -0.42 3.05
N MET A 10 -5.57 -0.31 3.91
CA MET A 10 -5.35 -0.11 5.35
C MET A 10 -4.74 -1.35 6.03
N ASN A 11 -5.01 -2.55 5.49
CA ASN A 11 -4.54 -3.81 6.07
C ASN A 11 -3.05 -4.10 5.74
N CYS A 12 -2.62 -3.90 4.50
CA CYS A 12 -1.26 -4.27 4.07
C CYS A 12 -0.45 -3.09 3.49
N LYS A 13 -0.97 -1.86 3.58
CA LYS A 13 -0.32 -0.62 3.13
C LYS A 13 0.03 -0.55 1.65
N ALA A 14 -0.39 -1.51 0.82
CA ALA A 14 -0.10 -1.49 -0.61
C ALA A 14 -0.73 -0.25 -1.27
N LEU A 15 0.04 0.45 -2.10
CA LEU A 15 -0.42 1.54 -2.93
C LEU A 15 -0.97 0.99 -4.24
N LEU A 16 -2.25 1.25 -4.46
CA LEU A 16 -3.05 0.68 -5.53
C LEU A 16 -3.54 1.78 -6.47
N PRO A 17 -3.79 1.49 -7.75
CA PRO A 17 -4.44 2.43 -8.64
C PRO A 17 -5.75 2.94 -8.03
N ARG A 18 -6.05 4.23 -8.18
CA ARG A 18 -7.35 4.78 -7.79
C ARG A 18 -8.49 4.01 -8.47
N GLY A 19 -9.58 3.81 -7.74
CA GLY A 19 -10.71 2.96 -8.18
C GLY A 19 -10.56 1.48 -7.86
N THR A 20 -9.47 1.06 -7.21
CA THR A 20 -9.36 -0.31 -6.70
C THR A 20 -10.30 -0.52 -5.51
N GLU A 21 -11.29 -1.41 -5.67
CA GLU A 21 -12.26 -1.75 -4.61
C GLU A 21 -11.74 -2.86 -3.68
N ARG A 22 -10.90 -3.75 -4.19
CA ARG A 22 -10.35 -4.88 -3.45
C ARG A 22 -8.85 -5.01 -3.65
N CYS A 23 -8.12 -5.08 -2.55
CA CYS A 23 -6.67 -5.18 -2.58
C CYS A 23 -6.21 -6.51 -3.20
N PRO A 24 -5.44 -6.51 -4.30
CA PRO A 24 -4.95 -7.74 -4.92
C PRO A 24 -3.84 -8.43 -4.11
N TYR A 25 -3.26 -7.74 -3.11
CA TYR A 25 -2.19 -8.28 -2.28
C TYR A 25 -2.72 -9.09 -1.09
N CYS A 26 -3.83 -8.67 -0.47
CA CYS A 26 -4.35 -9.29 0.74
C CYS A 26 -5.87 -9.56 0.75
N GLY A 27 -6.60 -9.13 -0.28
CA GLY A 27 -8.04 -9.37 -0.41
C GLY A 27 -8.95 -8.44 0.39
N SER A 28 -8.39 -7.51 1.19
CA SER A 28 -9.15 -6.51 1.95
C SER A 28 -9.85 -5.50 1.04
N THR A 29 -11.03 -5.04 1.46
CA THR A 29 -11.79 -3.93 0.85
C THR A 29 -11.62 -2.61 1.61
N GLU A 30 -10.81 -2.59 2.67
CA GLU A 30 -10.49 -1.38 3.43
C GLU A 30 -9.38 -0.59 2.72
N ILE A 31 -9.80 0.46 2.01
CA ILE A 31 -8.99 1.29 1.13
C ILE A 31 -9.17 2.75 1.54
N THR A 32 -8.08 3.52 1.61
CA THR A 32 -8.09 4.93 2.02
C THR A 32 -7.34 5.82 1.04
N GLU A 33 -7.79 7.08 0.89
CA GLU A 33 -7.04 8.12 0.18
C GLU A 33 -5.99 8.80 1.07
N ASN A 34 -6.11 8.63 2.40
CA ASN A 34 -5.21 9.20 3.40
C ASN A 34 -4.05 8.25 3.68
N TRP A 35 -2.91 8.54 3.05
CA TRP A 35 -1.67 7.81 3.22
C TRP A 35 -0.48 8.72 2.97
N ASP A 36 0.65 8.47 3.62
CA ASP A 36 1.87 9.27 3.46
C ASP A 36 3.14 8.42 3.41
N GLY A 37 4.15 8.97 2.73
CA GLY A 37 5.40 8.28 2.40
C GLY A 37 5.22 7.16 1.35
N VAL A 38 6.30 6.82 0.67
CA VAL A 38 6.32 5.72 -0.32
C VAL A 38 7.57 4.88 -0.11
N VAL A 39 7.36 3.57 -0.01
CA VAL A 39 8.40 2.54 -0.11
C VAL A 39 8.17 1.76 -1.40
N ILE A 40 9.22 1.58 -2.20
CA ILE A 40 9.18 0.78 -3.42
C ILE A 40 10.10 -0.41 -3.24
N ILE A 41 9.53 -1.60 -3.28
CA ILE A 41 10.26 -2.87 -3.25
C ILE A 41 10.34 -3.39 -4.69
N ILE A 42 11.57 -3.51 -5.20
CA ILE A 42 11.82 -3.82 -6.62
C ILE A 42 12.00 -5.32 -6.83
N SER A 43 12.67 -6.02 -5.91
CA SER A 43 12.95 -7.46 -6.02
C SER A 43 12.51 -8.23 -4.78
N GLU A 44 12.29 -9.53 -4.96
CA GLU A 44 11.97 -10.48 -3.90
C GLU A 44 13.16 -10.75 -2.95
N GLU A 45 14.37 -10.43 -3.41
CA GLU A 45 15.62 -10.56 -2.65
C GLU A 45 15.86 -9.40 -1.67
N SER A 46 15.01 -8.37 -1.70
CA SER A 46 15.10 -7.27 -0.76
C SER A 46 15.03 -7.77 0.67
N GLU A 47 16.03 -7.46 1.49
CA GLU A 47 16.07 -7.87 2.90
C GLU A 47 14.88 -7.37 3.74
N LEU A 48 14.19 -6.33 3.28
CA LEU A 48 12.99 -5.81 3.94
C LEU A 48 11.78 -6.76 3.82
N ILE A 49 11.77 -7.62 2.80
CA ILE A 49 10.72 -8.63 2.62
C ILE A 49 10.82 -9.64 3.76
N GLY A 50 9.69 -9.92 4.39
CA GLY A 50 9.62 -10.84 5.53
C GLY A 50 10.09 -10.26 6.87
N LYS A 51 10.97 -9.24 6.88
CA LYS A 51 11.28 -8.45 8.11
C LYS A 51 10.12 -7.53 8.51
N THR A 52 9.33 -7.10 7.53
CA THR A 52 8.16 -6.26 7.74
C THR A 52 6.91 -7.05 7.38
N GLU A 53 5.98 -7.18 8.32
CA GLU A 53 4.83 -8.08 8.21
C GLU A 53 3.97 -7.84 6.95
N TYR A 54 3.81 -6.57 6.55
CA TYR A 54 3.03 -6.20 5.37
C TYR A 54 3.80 -6.27 4.04
N LEU A 55 5.13 -6.38 4.08
CA LEU A 55 5.98 -6.46 2.88
C LEU A 55 6.26 -7.92 2.51
N LYS A 56 5.41 -8.48 1.66
CA LYS A 56 5.51 -9.88 1.21
C LYS A 56 5.87 -10.03 -0.27
N LYS A 57 5.77 -8.96 -1.07
CA LYS A 57 5.97 -8.98 -2.52
C LYS A 57 6.58 -7.66 -3.02
N PRO A 58 7.20 -7.64 -4.21
CA PRO A 58 7.55 -6.41 -4.89
C PRO A 58 6.32 -5.54 -5.14
N GLY A 59 6.47 -4.24 -4.98
CA GLY A 59 5.35 -3.32 -5.06
C GLY A 59 5.64 -1.97 -4.43
N ARG A 60 4.60 -1.13 -4.44
CA ARG A 60 4.61 0.19 -3.80
C ARG A 60 3.77 0.12 -2.53
N TYR A 61 4.29 0.67 -1.45
CA TYR A 61 3.65 0.64 -0.13
C TYR A 61 3.70 2.03 0.49
N ALA A 62 2.65 2.39 1.22
CA ALA A 62 2.64 3.58 2.06
C ALA A 62 3.44 3.31 3.34
N VAL A 63 4.11 4.34 3.85
CA VAL A 63 4.76 4.26 5.17
C VAL A 63 3.68 4.35 6.24
N GLU A 64 2.77 5.30 6.08
CA GLU A 64 1.66 5.57 6.98
C GLU A 64 0.32 5.54 6.23
N VAL A 65 -0.71 5.01 6.89
CA VAL A 65 -2.09 4.95 6.40
C VAL A 65 -3.02 5.35 7.54
N SER A 66 -4.05 6.13 7.24
CA SER A 66 -5.06 6.55 8.20
C SER A 66 -6.45 6.50 7.58
N ALA A 67 -7.48 6.45 8.42
CA ALA A 67 -8.85 6.48 7.94
C ALA A 67 -9.13 7.77 7.16
N SER A 68 -9.94 7.66 6.11
CA SER A 68 -10.54 8.84 5.48
C SER A 68 -11.60 9.39 6.44
N GLU A 69 -11.55 10.69 6.75
CA GLU A 69 -12.63 11.38 7.46
C GLU A 69 -13.91 11.45 6.62
#